data_AF-A0A929YUF0-F1
#
_entry.id   AF-A0A929YUF0-F1
#
_cell.length_a   1.000
_cell.length_b   1.000
_cell.length_c   1.000
_cell.angle_alpha   90.00
_cell.angle_beta   90.00
_cell.angle_gamma   90.00
#
_symmetry.space_group_name_H-M   'P 1'
#
loop_
_entity.id
_entity.type
_entity.pdbx_description
1 polymer ?
#
loop_
_entity_poly.entity_id
_entity_poly.type
_entity_poly.pdbx_seq_one_letter_code
_entity_poly.pdbx_strand_id
1 'polypeptide(L)' 'MRLSGVLLPVSALPSDYGVGDFGKEAYKFIDISCEMGFKIWQILPLNPLGYGNSPYQPYSS' A
#
# COMPACT_ATOMS: atom_id res chain seq x y z
N MET A 1 -7.14 -11.33 21.28
CA MET A 1 -7.11 -11.84 19.90
C MET A 1 -5.73 -11.53 19.32
N ARG A 2 -5.05 -12.50 18.68
CA ARG A 2 -3.74 -12.26 18.04
C ARG A 2 -3.97 -12.02 16.54
N LEU A 3 -3.37 -10.96 16.00
CA LEU A 3 -3.44 -10.60 14.58
C LEU A 3 -2.03 -10.54 13.99
N SER A 4 -1.94 -10.77 12.69
CA SER A 4 -0.74 -10.58 11.87
C SER A 4 -1.10 -9.80 10.61
N GLY A 5 -0.11 -9.17 10.00
CA GLY A 5 -0.31 -8.36 8.81
C GLY A 5 0.98 -8.14 8.01
N VAL A 6 0.82 -7.43 6.90
CA VAL A 6 1.91 -7.07 5.99
C VAL A 6 2.00 -5.55 5.90
N LEU A 7 3.22 -5.02 5.98
CA LEU A 7 3.52 -3.63 5.61
C LEU A 7 3.91 -3.61 4.13
N LEU A 8 3.10 -2.95 3.31
CA LEU A 8 3.37 -2.77 1.88
C LEU A 8 2.85 -1.40 1.43
N PRO A 9 3.70 -0.46 1.00
CA PRO A 9 3.22 0.79 0.42
C PRO A 9 2.41 0.51 -0.86
N VAL A 10 1.33 1.27 -1.10
CA VAL A 10 0.49 1.11 -2.30
C VAL A 10 1.32 1.27 -3.57
N SER A 11 2.26 2.22 -3.58
CA SER A 11 3.17 2.47 -4.71
C SER A 11 4.09 1.30 -5.06
N ALA A 12 4.27 0.34 -4.14
CA ALA A 12 5.07 -0.87 -4.36
C ALA A 12 4.26 -2.02 -4.96
N LEU A 13 2.94 -1.88 -5.14
CA LEU A 13 2.15 -2.87 -5.85
C LEU A 13 2.61 -2.96 -7.33
N PRO A 14 2.56 -4.15 -7.93
CA PRO A 14 2.76 -4.29 -9.37
C PRO A 14 1.75 -3.43 -10.14
N SER A 15 2.21 -2.80 -11.21
CA SER A 15 1.37 -1.96 -12.07
C SER A 15 1.97 -1.85 -13.46
N ASP A 16 1.10 -1.81 -14.47
CA ASP A 16 1.47 -1.60 -15.87
C ASP A 16 1.77 -0.12 -16.17
N TYR A 17 1.53 0.79 -15.21
CA TYR A 17 1.62 2.24 -15.37
C TYR A 17 2.79 2.88 -14.62
N GLY A 18 3.74 2.07 -14.12
CA GLY A 18 4.99 2.53 -13.51
C GLY A 18 4.97 2.77 -12.01
N VAL A 19 3.79 2.83 -11.38
CA VAL A 19 3.63 2.90 -9.91
C VAL A 19 2.37 2.15 -9.49
N GLY A 20 2.44 1.47 -8.35
CA GLY A 20 1.27 0.80 -7.77
C GLY A 20 0.14 1.78 -7.44
N ASP A 21 -1.10 1.31 -7.63
CA ASP A 21 -2.32 2.10 -7.47
C ASP A 21 -3.41 1.29 -6.76
N PHE A 22 -4.61 1.88 -6.63
CA PHE A 22 -5.79 1.22 -6.07
C PHE A 22 -6.59 0.45 -7.13
N GLY A 23 -5.92 -0.13 -8.12
CA GLY A 23 -6.51 -0.93 -9.18
C GLY A 23 -6.56 -2.43 -8.86
N LYS A 24 -6.54 -3.25 -9.93
CA LYS A 24 -6.73 -4.71 -9.86
C LYS A 24 -5.72 -5.42 -8.96
N GLU A 25 -4.45 -5.01 -8.99
CA GLU A 25 -3.40 -5.66 -8.20
C GLU A 25 -3.55 -5.39 -6.70
N ALA A 26 -4.18 -4.28 -6.28
CA ALA A 26 -4.52 -4.03 -4.88
C ALA A 26 -5.55 -5.05 -4.37
N TYR A 27 -6.62 -5.31 -5.14
CA TYR A 27 -7.61 -6.34 -4.78
C TYR A 27 -6.99 -7.73 -4.72
N LYS A 28 -6.19 -8.09 -5.72
CA LYS A 28 -5.47 -9.37 -5.77
C LYS A 28 -4.52 -9.53 -4.57
N PHE A 29 -3.84 -8.46 -4.14
CA PHE A 29 -3.03 -8.48 -2.93
C PHE A 29 -3.87 -8.73 -1.67
N ILE A 30 -5.06 -8.14 -1.56
CA ILE A 30 -6.00 -8.40 -0.46
C ILE A 30 -6.48 -9.84 -0.47
N ASP A 31 -6.84 -10.39 -1.65
CA ASP A 31 -7.29 -11.78 -1.78
C ASP A 31 -6.20 -12.75 -1.30
N ILE A 32 -4.97 -12.57 -1.78
CA ILE A 32 -3.80 -13.37 -1.37
C ILE A 32 -3.53 -13.21 0.13
N SER A 33 -3.59 -11.98 0.66
CA SER A 33 -3.37 -11.72 2.08
C SER A 33 -4.42 -12.41 2.96
N CYS A 34 -5.68 -12.40 2.51
CA CYS A 34 -6.78 -13.10 3.18
C CYS A 34 -6.58 -14.62 3.16
N GLU A 35 -6.20 -15.19 2.01
CA GLU A 35 -5.87 -16.62 1.86
C GLU A 35 -4.72 -17.06 2.77
N MET A 36 -3.70 -16.20 2.93
CA MET A 36 -2.57 -16.43 3.84
C MET A 36 -2.93 -16.23 5.33
N GLY A 37 -4.13 -15.75 5.63
CA GLY A 37 -4.61 -15.51 7.00
C GLY A 37 -4.15 -14.19 7.61
N PHE A 38 -3.49 -13.31 6.86
CA PHE A 38 -3.19 -11.95 7.31
C PHE A 38 -4.47 -11.14 7.43
N LYS A 39 -4.54 -10.31 8.48
CA LYS A 39 -5.74 -9.53 8.83
C LYS A 39 -5.50 -8.02 8.82
N ILE A 40 -4.25 -7.59 8.65
CA ILE A 40 -3.85 -6.19 8.66
C ILE A 40 -3.00 -5.93 7.41
N TRP A 41 -3.34 -4.87 6.68
CA TRP A 41 -2.45 -4.27 5.70
C TRP A 41 -2.05 -2.89 6.20
N GLN A 42 -0.78 -2.71 6.48
CA GLN A 42 -0.22 -1.42 6.85
C GLN A 42 0.36 -0.75 5.59
N ILE A 43 0.05 0.53 5.39
CA ILE A 43 0.53 1.34 4.27
C ILE A 43 1.31 2.57 4.80
N LEU A 44 2.04 3.23 3.91
CA LEU A 44 2.63 4.55 4.17
C LEU A 44 1.56 5.65 3.98
N PRO A 45 1.80 6.88 4.47
CA PRO A 45 0.88 8.00 4.24
C PRO A 45 0.54 8.20 2.76
N LEU A 46 -0.72 8.56 2.49
CA LEU A 46 -1.27 8.73 1.13
C LEU A 46 -1.33 10.18 0.67
N ASN A 47 -0.70 11.09 1.42
CA ASN A 47 -0.73 12.50 1.10
C ASN A 47 0.09 12.80 -0.18
N PRO A 48 -0.26 13.86 -0.93
CA PRO A 48 0.51 14.27 -2.11
C PRO A 48 1.97 14.51 -1.76
N LEU A 49 2.87 13.81 -2.47
CA LEU A 49 4.30 13.82 -2.18
C LEU A 49 4.94 15.17 -2.53
N GLY A 50 5.82 15.64 -1.65
CA GLY A 50 6.73 16.76 -1.90
C GLY A 50 7.95 16.39 -2.74
N TYR A 51 8.91 17.31 -2.82
CA TYR A 51 10.23 17.02 -3.38
C TYR A 51 10.91 15.87 -2.64
N GLY A 52 11.53 14.94 -3.38
CA GLY A 52 12.19 13.76 -2.82
C GLY A 52 11.28 12.55 -2.60
N ASN A 53 9.99 12.63 -2.98
CA ASN A 53 9.02 11.52 -2.98
C ASN A 53 8.83 10.82 -1.62
N SER A 54 9.18 11.48 -0.52
CA SER A 54 8.95 10.94 0.82
C SER A 54 7.47 11.07 1.19
N PRO A 55 6.77 9.97 1.55
CA PRO A 55 5.38 10.04 2.01
C PRO A 55 5.24 10.76 3.35
N TYR A 56 6.36 11.07 4.03
CA TYR A 56 6.38 11.84 5.27
C TYR A 56 6.69 13.33 5.07
N GLN A 57 6.83 13.78 3.82
CA GLN A 57 7.04 15.19 3.49
C GLN A 57 6.02 15.67 2.45
N PRO A 58 4.73 15.79 2.83
CA PRO A 58 3.68 16.13 1.88
C PRO A 58 3.53 17.64 1.67
N TYR A 59 2.89 18.03 0.56
CA TYR A 59 2.49 19.42 0.31
C TYR A 59 1.27 19.86 1.15
N SER A 60 0.48 18.90 1.63
CA SER A 60 -0.71 19.13 2.45
C SER A 60 -0.88 18.00 3.46
N SER A 61 -1.43 18.34 4.62
CA SER A 61 -1.84 17.39 5.67
C SER A 61 -3.27 16.93 5.46
#